data_AF-A0A925DBT0-F1
#
_entry.id   AF-A0A925DBT0-F1
#
_cell.length_a   1.000
_cell.length_b   1.000
_cell.length_c   1.000
_cell.angle_alpha   90.00
_cell.angle_beta   90.00
_cell.angle_gamma   90.00
#
_symmetry.space_group_name_H-M   'P 1'
#
loop_
_entity.id
_entity.type
_entity.pdbx_description
1 polymer ?
#
loop_
_entity_poly.entity_id
_entity_poly.type
_entity_poly.pdbx_seq_one_letter_code
_entity_poly.pdbx_strand_id
1 'polypeptide(L)'
;MSCEVYANGDEISCKAGDGKVIAAFPDVCLSPPSPPAGPIPVPYPNTSFSKDMKNGSKTVKIKGQEVMLKDQSFYKSAPLGDEAATQGLGAGVITHVITGKTYFVAWSMDVKFEGQNVDRHTDLTTSNHASPMANGQPPNPNTAAMAAAKRKEDLCAKRAQKIEEAINRDVRNPDGSHNGIYGLKHRFSDQVAGSHPPGSTGPNSWENHDTNIRQQLTSLNEELNNFDKEGCTNDLPPGARMWAGRSPPREQDWMGRDVLAAAPP
;
A
#
# COMPACT_ATOMS: atom_id res chain seq x y z
N MET A 1 -14.53 -1.60 -5.42
CA MET A 1 -13.23 -0.91 -5.39
C MET A 1 -12.42 -1.48 -4.23
N SER A 2 -11.09 -1.63 -4.31
CA SER A 2 -10.26 -2.09 -3.19
C SER A 2 -10.28 -1.10 -2.00
N CYS A 3 -9.95 -1.55 -0.79
CA CYS A 3 -9.81 -0.71 0.41
C CYS A 3 -8.49 0.09 0.39
N GLU A 4 -7.43 -0.47 -0.18
CA GLU A 4 -6.08 0.13 -0.35
C GLU A 4 -5.39 0.51 0.97
N VAL A 5 -5.85 -0.04 2.09
CA VAL A 5 -5.23 0.08 3.39
C VAL A 5 -4.84 -1.32 3.86
N TYR A 6 -3.59 -1.48 4.28
CA TYR A 6 -2.98 -2.78 4.51
C TYR A 6 -2.47 -2.92 5.94
N ALA A 7 -2.62 -4.12 6.50
CA ALA A 7 -2.07 -4.53 7.79
C ALA A 7 -1.27 -5.82 7.60
N ASN A 8 0.01 -5.78 7.99
CA ASN A 8 0.97 -6.87 7.77
C ASN A 8 1.07 -7.32 6.29
N GLY A 9 0.88 -6.40 5.33
CA GLY A 9 0.92 -6.68 3.89
C GLY A 9 -0.41 -7.13 3.26
N ASP A 10 -1.38 -7.48 4.08
CA ASP A 10 -2.72 -7.93 3.65
C ASP A 10 -3.72 -6.77 3.71
N GLU A 11 -4.60 -6.65 2.71
CA GLU A 11 -5.61 -5.59 2.71
C GLU A 11 -6.59 -5.77 3.88
N ILE A 12 -6.82 -4.70 4.64
CA ILE A 12 -7.80 -4.70 5.71
C ILE A 12 -9.20 -4.82 5.10
N SER A 13 -10.00 -5.77 5.60
CA SER A 13 -11.37 -5.97 5.15
C SER A 13 -12.26 -4.80 5.57
N CYS A 14 -12.77 -4.08 4.57
CA CYS A 14 -13.64 -2.93 4.77
C CYS A 14 -14.89 -3.01 3.90
N LYS A 15 -15.97 -2.32 4.30
CA LYS A 15 -17.26 -2.40 3.60
C LYS A 15 -17.24 -1.79 2.21
N ALA A 16 -16.40 -0.78 2.02
CA ALA A 16 -16.19 -0.14 0.72
C ALA A 16 -15.35 -1.02 -0.24
N GLY A 17 -14.74 -2.10 0.28
CA GLY A 17 -13.90 -3.05 -0.44
C GLY A 17 -14.66 -4.03 -1.31
N ASP A 18 -13.92 -4.79 -2.13
CA ASP A 18 -14.42 -5.93 -2.92
C ASP A 18 -14.05 -7.29 -2.29
N GLY A 19 -13.83 -7.32 -0.97
CA GLY A 19 -13.49 -8.53 -0.23
C GLY A 19 -14.61 -9.57 -0.32
N LYS A 20 -14.26 -10.85 -0.47
CA LYS A 20 -15.23 -11.93 -0.62
C LYS A 20 -14.69 -13.27 -0.16
N VAL A 21 -15.55 -14.09 0.41
CA VAL A 21 -15.32 -15.53 0.58
C VAL A 21 -15.95 -16.20 -0.62
N ILE A 22 -15.17 -16.96 -1.39
CA ILE A 22 -15.59 -17.51 -2.68
C ILE A 22 -15.81 -19.00 -2.55
N ALA A 23 -17.00 -19.48 -2.95
CA ALA A 23 -17.31 -20.91 -3.10
C ALA A 23 -16.85 -21.76 -1.91
N ALA A 24 -17.14 -21.27 -0.71
CA ALA A 24 -16.82 -21.90 0.54
C ALA A 24 -17.57 -23.24 0.58
N PHE A 25 -16.84 -24.37 0.56
CA PHE A 25 -17.39 -25.69 0.23
C PHE A 25 -16.65 -26.81 1.00
N PRO A 26 -17.32 -27.93 1.34
CA PRO A 26 -18.76 -28.17 1.21
C PRO A 26 -19.54 -27.57 2.38
N ASP A 27 -20.64 -26.86 2.10
CA ASP A 27 -21.67 -26.58 3.09
C ASP A 27 -22.84 -27.56 2.91
N VAL A 28 -23.04 -28.46 3.88
CA VAL A 28 -23.98 -29.58 3.69
C VAL A 28 -25.37 -29.20 4.22
N CYS A 29 -26.35 -29.21 3.32
CA CYS A 29 -27.74 -28.90 3.63
C CYS A 29 -28.67 -30.05 3.22
N LEU A 30 -29.79 -30.18 3.93
CA LEU A 30 -30.85 -31.14 3.65
C LEU A 30 -31.76 -30.62 2.54
N SER A 31 -31.86 -31.41 1.49
CA SER A 31 -32.54 -31.04 0.24
C SER A 31 -33.55 -32.11 -0.20
N PRO A 32 -34.49 -31.77 -1.09
CA PRO A 32 -35.51 -32.70 -1.59
C PRO A 32 -34.93 -34.02 -2.13
N PRO A 33 -35.71 -35.12 -2.13
CA PRO A 33 -37.17 -35.19 -1.90
C PRO A 33 -37.57 -35.22 -0.41
N SER A 34 -38.81 -34.82 -0.14
CA SER A 34 -39.43 -34.93 1.18
C SER A 34 -39.69 -36.40 1.59
N PRO A 35 -39.91 -36.72 2.88
CA PRO A 35 -40.30 -38.06 3.33
C PRO A 35 -41.53 -38.62 2.58
N PRO A 36 -41.63 -39.96 2.39
CA PRO A 36 -40.78 -41.01 2.96
C PRO A 36 -39.47 -41.25 2.21
N ALA A 37 -39.28 -40.65 1.03
CA ALA A 37 -38.00 -40.73 0.31
C ALA A 37 -36.90 -39.97 1.09
N GLY A 38 -37.28 -38.82 1.68
CA GLY A 38 -36.68 -38.21 2.86
C GLY A 38 -35.33 -37.55 2.63
N PRO A 39 -35.10 -36.34 3.18
CA PRO A 39 -34.15 -35.40 2.61
C PRO A 39 -32.72 -35.93 2.60
N ILE A 40 -32.02 -35.66 1.49
CA ILE A 40 -30.65 -36.11 1.30
C ILE A 40 -29.67 -34.97 1.66
N PRO A 41 -28.53 -35.28 2.32
CA PRO A 41 -27.46 -34.31 2.51
C PRO A 41 -26.80 -33.96 1.16
N VAL A 42 -26.85 -32.69 0.78
CA VAL A 42 -26.26 -32.17 -0.47
C VAL A 42 -25.22 -31.09 -0.13
N PRO A 43 -23.99 -31.16 -0.68
CA PRO A 43 -22.98 -30.14 -0.47
C PRO A 43 -23.18 -28.96 -1.43
N TYR A 44 -23.15 -27.74 -0.88
CA TYR A 44 -23.34 -26.48 -1.60
C TYR A 44 -22.11 -25.56 -1.45
N PRO A 45 -21.80 -24.74 -2.47
CA PRO A 45 -20.75 -23.74 -2.41
C PRO A 45 -21.30 -22.37 -1.99
N ASN A 46 -20.76 -21.79 -0.91
CA ASN A 46 -21.27 -20.56 -0.33
C ASN A 46 -20.38 -19.34 -0.61
N THR A 47 -20.98 -18.23 -1.03
CA THR A 47 -20.24 -16.99 -1.32
C THR A 47 -20.77 -15.82 -0.49
N SER A 48 -19.86 -15.03 0.10
CA SER A 48 -20.18 -13.85 0.90
C SER A 48 -19.29 -12.66 0.58
N PHE A 49 -19.78 -11.44 0.82
CA PHE A 49 -19.16 -10.20 0.34
C PHE A 49 -18.98 -9.16 1.46
N SER A 50 -17.86 -8.42 1.44
CA SER A 50 -17.54 -7.38 2.40
C SER A 50 -18.50 -6.20 2.38
N LYS A 51 -19.11 -5.90 1.24
CA LYS A 51 -20.18 -4.87 1.11
C LYS A 51 -21.37 -5.13 2.04
N ASP A 52 -21.61 -6.41 2.37
CA ASP A 52 -22.70 -6.85 3.24
C ASP A 52 -22.27 -6.97 4.71
N MET A 53 -21.08 -6.44 5.06
CA MET A 53 -20.62 -6.32 6.44
C MET A 53 -21.67 -5.61 7.30
N LYS A 54 -21.78 -6.09 8.55
CA LYS A 54 -22.46 -5.43 9.66
C LYS A 54 -21.56 -5.43 10.90
N ASN A 55 -21.86 -4.52 11.81
CA ASN A 55 -21.19 -4.35 13.09
C ASN A 55 -19.68 -4.08 12.96
N GLY A 56 -19.28 -3.33 11.94
CA GLY A 56 -17.91 -2.85 11.78
C GLY A 56 -17.53 -1.76 12.79
N SER A 57 -16.34 -1.22 12.61
CA SER A 57 -15.84 -0.07 13.38
C SER A 57 -16.75 1.16 13.28
N LYS A 58 -16.81 1.94 14.35
CA LYS A 58 -17.65 3.15 14.45
C LYS A 58 -16.88 4.43 14.13
N THR A 59 -15.63 4.50 14.59
CA THR A 59 -14.74 5.66 14.57
C THR A 59 -13.71 5.55 13.45
N VAL A 60 -13.14 4.36 13.24
CA VAL A 60 -12.19 4.13 12.14
C VAL A 60 -12.97 3.84 10.87
N LYS A 61 -12.65 4.55 9.79
CA LYS A 61 -13.32 4.40 8.50
C LYS A 61 -12.31 4.32 7.37
N ILE A 62 -12.52 3.37 6.46
CA ILE A 62 -11.78 3.30 5.20
C ILE A 62 -12.76 3.67 4.08
N LYS A 63 -12.38 4.67 3.26
CA LYS A 63 -13.25 5.24 2.22
C LYS A 63 -14.63 5.64 2.75
N GLY A 64 -14.67 6.19 3.97
CA GLY A 64 -15.89 6.66 4.63
C GLY A 64 -16.80 5.57 5.20
N GLN A 65 -16.41 4.29 5.12
CA GLN A 65 -17.21 3.15 5.59
C GLN A 65 -16.52 2.38 6.70
N GLU A 66 -17.32 1.59 7.43
CA GLU A 66 -16.87 0.73 8.53
C GLU A 66 -15.85 -0.34 8.07
N VAL A 67 -15.06 -0.80 9.02
CA VAL A 67 -13.99 -1.80 8.88
C VAL A 67 -14.34 -3.04 9.70
N MET A 68 -13.96 -4.23 9.25
CA MET A 68 -14.16 -5.48 9.98
C MET A 68 -13.28 -5.53 11.24
N LEU A 69 -13.91 -5.86 12.37
CA LEU A 69 -13.27 -6.06 13.65
C LEU A 69 -13.50 -7.50 14.12
N LYS A 70 -12.42 -8.11 14.62
CA LYS A 70 -12.40 -9.42 15.25
C LYS A 70 -13.58 -9.60 16.22
N ASP A 71 -14.21 -10.77 16.16
CA ASP A 71 -15.30 -11.24 17.05
C ASP A 71 -16.54 -10.34 17.12
N GLN A 72 -16.60 -9.26 16.33
CA GLN A 72 -17.68 -8.29 16.37
C GLN A 72 -18.41 -8.20 15.02
N SER A 73 -17.63 -8.11 13.95
CA SER A 73 -18.14 -7.86 12.60
C SER A 73 -18.38 -9.18 11.86
N PHE A 74 -19.28 -9.15 10.89
CA PHE A 74 -19.60 -10.31 10.06
C PHE A 74 -20.17 -9.88 8.72
N TYR A 75 -20.02 -10.74 7.71
CA TYR A 75 -20.75 -10.59 6.46
C TYR A 75 -22.16 -11.15 6.65
N LYS A 76 -23.18 -10.31 6.45
CA LYS A 76 -24.60 -10.69 6.55
C LYS A 76 -25.17 -11.12 5.21
N SER A 77 -24.40 -11.12 4.12
CA SER A 77 -24.86 -11.70 2.85
C SER A 77 -25.36 -13.09 3.17
N ALA A 78 -26.64 -13.35 2.86
CA ALA A 78 -27.17 -14.68 2.78
C ALA A 78 -26.21 -15.44 1.83
N PRO A 79 -25.37 -16.38 2.31
CA PRO A 79 -24.39 -17.00 1.45
C PRO A 79 -25.12 -17.57 0.24
N LEU A 80 -24.78 -17.04 -0.93
CA LEU A 80 -25.37 -17.48 -2.18
C LEU A 80 -24.81 -18.88 -2.46
N GLY A 81 -25.67 -19.86 -2.70
CA GLY A 81 -25.28 -21.26 -2.86
C GLY A 81 -26.32 -22.25 -2.34
N ASP A 82 -26.88 -21.96 -1.17
CA ASP A 82 -27.76 -22.87 -0.42
C ASP A 82 -29.25 -22.76 -0.82
N GLU A 83 -29.62 -21.90 -1.78
CA GLU A 83 -31.04 -21.59 -2.07
C GLU A 83 -31.86 -22.80 -2.55
N ALA A 84 -31.21 -23.86 -3.03
CA ALA A 84 -31.87 -25.11 -3.39
C ALA A 84 -32.20 -26.00 -2.17
N ALA A 85 -31.60 -25.73 -1.01
CA ALA A 85 -31.98 -26.36 0.25
C ALA A 85 -33.36 -25.87 0.70
N THR A 86 -34.08 -26.72 1.42
CA THR A 86 -35.46 -26.40 1.83
C THR A 86 -35.53 -26.26 3.35
N GLN A 87 -35.99 -25.10 3.84
CA GLN A 87 -36.08 -24.82 5.28
C GLN A 87 -36.97 -25.85 6.00
N GLY A 88 -38.07 -26.23 5.36
CA GLY A 88 -38.99 -27.26 5.85
C GLY A 88 -38.43 -28.69 5.85
N LEU A 89 -37.24 -28.90 5.27
CA LEU A 89 -36.52 -30.18 5.27
C LEU A 89 -35.31 -30.20 6.22
N GLY A 90 -35.12 -29.13 7.00
CA GLY A 90 -34.09 -29.05 8.02
C GLY A 90 -32.87 -28.20 7.64
N ALA A 91 -32.77 -27.72 6.39
CA ALA A 91 -31.70 -26.83 5.91
C ALA A 91 -30.29 -27.34 6.28
N GLY A 92 -29.36 -26.46 6.69
CA GLY A 92 -28.02 -26.86 7.12
C GLY A 92 -28.03 -27.97 8.16
N VAL A 93 -27.22 -29.03 7.97
CA VAL A 93 -27.23 -30.23 8.83
C VAL A 93 -26.84 -29.98 10.29
N ILE A 94 -26.15 -28.87 10.57
CA ILE A 94 -25.78 -28.44 11.93
C ILE A 94 -26.59 -27.22 12.37
N THR A 95 -26.71 -26.21 11.52
CA THR A 95 -27.27 -24.91 11.93
C THR A 95 -28.75 -24.76 11.68
N HIS A 96 -29.35 -25.65 10.87
CA HIS A 96 -30.75 -25.59 10.46
C HIS A 96 -31.17 -24.26 9.81
N VAL A 97 -30.20 -23.56 9.20
CA VAL A 97 -30.45 -22.37 8.38
C VAL A 97 -30.04 -22.64 6.94
N ILE A 98 -30.76 -22.03 6.00
CA ILE A 98 -30.34 -22.01 4.59
C ILE A 98 -29.23 -20.98 4.41
N THR A 99 -29.38 -19.80 5.00
CA THR A 99 -28.42 -18.71 4.83
C THR A 99 -28.12 -18.02 6.16
N GLY A 100 -26.87 -18.15 6.61
CA GLY A 100 -26.37 -17.59 7.86
C GLY A 100 -25.27 -16.55 7.68
N LYS A 101 -24.71 -16.07 8.80
CA LYS A 101 -23.60 -15.09 8.76
C LYS A 101 -22.28 -15.77 8.39
N THR A 102 -21.34 -14.99 7.87
CA THR A 102 -19.93 -15.40 7.74
C THR A 102 -19.07 -14.61 8.71
N TYR A 103 -18.32 -15.33 9.55
CA TYR A 103 -17.44 -14.77 10.57
C TYR A 103 -15.98 -15.07 10.25
N PHE A 104 -15.10 -14.13 10.59
CA PHE A 104 -13.66 -14.37 10.59
C PHE A 104 -13.25 -15.15 11.82
N VAL A 105 -12.31 -16.07 11.62
CA VAL A 105 -11.71 -16.92 12.67
C VAL A 105 -10.17 -16.75 12.71
N ALA A 106 -9.64 -15.84 11.91
CA ALA A 106 -8.27 -15.33 11.97
C ALA A 106 -8.30 -13.81 11.71
N TRP A 107 -7.25 -13.10 12.14
CA TRP A 107 -7.14 -11.64 12.12
C TRP A 107 -5.67 -11.22 12.23
N SER A 108 -5.37 -9.93 12.05
CA SER A 108 -4.03 -9.35 12.31
C SER A 108 -3.57 -9.61 13.74
N MET A 109 -2.31 -9.98 13.94
CA MET A 109 -1.78 -10.28 15.28
C MET A 109 -1.50 -9.03 16.14
N ASP A 110 -1.26 -7.90 15.51
CA ASP A 110 -0.74 -6.68 16.14
C ASP A 110 -1.46 -5.39 15.74
N VAL A 111 -2.11 -5.33 14.58
CA VAL A 111 -2.89 -4.17 14.15
C VAL A 111 -4.29 -4.24 14.73
N LYS A 112 -4.66 -3.18 15.49
CA LYS A 112 -5.95 -3.07 16.15
C LYS A 112 -6.63 -1.74 15.86
N PHE A 113 -7.93 -1.79 15.60
CA PHE A 113 -8.82 -0.63 15.58
C PHE A 113 -9.84 -0.77 16.71
N GLU A 114 -10.08 0.31 17.45
CA GLU A 114 -11.03 0.31 18.56
C GLU A 114 -10.73 -0.76 19.63
N GLY A 115 -9.44 -1.08 19.80
CA GLY A 115 -8.96 -2.12 20.72
C GLY A 115 -9.10 -3.55 20.20
N GLN A 116 -9.71 -3.75 19.02
CA GLN A 116 -9.92 -5.06 18.40
C GLN A 116 -9.01 -5.26 17.20
N ASN A 117 -8.54 -6.49 17.03
CA ASN A 117 -7.74 -6.86 15.86
C ASN A 117 -8.55 -6.68 14.56
N VAL A 118 -7.86 -6.30 13.50
CA VAL A 118 -8.49 -6.09 12.18
C VAL A 118 -8.44 -7.37 11.34
N ASP A 119 -9.54 -7.66 10.65
CA ASP A 119 -9.63 -8.77 9.69
C ASP A 119 -9.11 -8.33 8.32
N ARG A 120 -8.47 -9.24 7.58
CA ARG A 120 -7.70 -8.90 6.37
C ARG A 120 -7.91 -9.89 5.21
N HIS A 121 -7.23 -9.64 4.10
CA HIS A 121 -7.01 -10.62 3.05
C HIS A 121 -6.34 -11.88 3.63
N THR A 122 -6.71 -13.06 3.13
CA THR A 122 -6.32 -14.41 3.58
C THR A 122 -6.71 -14.83 4.99
N ASP A 123 -7.18 -13.92 5.83
CA ASP A 123 -7.71 -14.30 7.13
C ASP A 123 -8.91 -15.27 6.93
N LEU A 124 -8.89 -16.36 7.68
CA LEU A 124 -9.84 -17.47 7.56
C LEU A 124 -11.23 -17.08 8.05
N THR A 125 -12.24 -17.65 7.41
CA THR A 125 -13.66 -17.42 7.71
C THR A 125 -14.43 -18.72 7.79
N THR A 126 -15.54 -18.72 8.52
CA THR A 126 -16.53 -19.81 8.55
C THR A 126 -17.91 -19.25 8.23
N SER A 127 -18.72 -20.01 7.50
CA SER A 127 -19.95 -19.54 6.88
C SER A 127 -21.19 -20.24 7.42
N ASN A 128 -22.35 -19.70 7.03
CA ASN A 128 -23.68 -20.22 7.34
C ASN A 128 -23.96 -20.36 8.84
N HIS A 129 -23.55 -19.36 9.61
CA HIS A 129 -23.74 -19.33 11.05
C HIS A 129 -25.18 -19.07 11.48
N ALA A 130 -25.70 -19.89 12.41
CA ALA A 130 -26.89 -19.61 13.23
C ALA A 130 -26.55 -18.91 14.56
N SER A 131 -25.35 -18.30 14.64
CA SER A 131 -24.78 -17.53 15.76
C SER A 131 -24.72 -18.27 17.11
N PRO A 132 -23.53 -18.70 17.60
CA PRO A 132 -22.19 -18.60 16.98
C PRO A 132 -21.78 -19.87 16.22
N MET A 133 -22.68 -20.84 16.04
CA MET A 133 -22.35 -22.12 15.42
C MET A 133 -22.40 -22.01 13.88
N ALA A 134 -21.33 -22.46 13.22
CA ALA A 134 -21.24 -22.63 11.76
C ALA A 134 -21.88 -23.95 11.31
N ASN A 135 -22.28 -24.07 10.04
CA ASN A 135 -22.94 -25.30 9.54
C ASN A 135 -21.98 -26.49 9.31
N GLY A 136 -20.66 -26.28 9.45
CA GLY A 136 -19.66 -27.35 9.44
C GLY A 136 -18.67 -27.32 8.28
N GLN A 137 -18.78 -26.33 7.40
CA GLN A 137 -17.81 -26.12 6.33
C GLN A 137 -16.41 -25.78 6.90
N PRO A 138 -15.32 -26.33 6.32
CA PRO A 138 -13.96 -25.94 6.69
C PRO A 138 -13.72 -24.43 6.56
N PRO A 139 -12.81 -23.86 7.38
CA PRO A 139 -12.45 -22.46 7.25
C PRO A 139 -11.90 -22.12 5.85
N ASN A 140 -12.40 -21.03 5.26
CA ASN A 140 -12.02 -20.57 3.92
C ASN A 140 -11.47 -19.14 3.98
N PRO A 141 -10.46 -18.80 3.14
CA PRO A 141 -9.86 -17.48 3.18
C PRO A 141 -10.80 -16.39 2.65
N ASN A 142 -10.79 -15.23 3.29
CA ASN A 142 -11.32 -14.01 2.70
C ASN A 142 -10.38 -13.49 1.60
N THR A 143 -10.91 -13.26 0.42
CA THR A 143 -10.14 -12.80 -0.75
C THR A 143 -10.43 -11.32 -1.01
N ALA A 144 -9.42 -10.49 -0.80
CA ALA A 144 -9.38 -9.06 -1.14
C ALA A 144 -8.10 -8.74 -1.95
N ALA A 145 -7.64 -7.50 -2.04
CA ALA A 145 -6.35 -7.20 -2.66
C ALA A 145 -5.17 -7.57 -1.74
N MET A 146 -4.00 -7.79 -2.34
CA MET A 146 -2.72 -7.83 -1.62
C MET A 146 -1.96 -6.54 -1.89
N ALA A 147 -1.18 -6.05 -0.92
CA ALA A 147 -0.22 -5.01 -1.25
C ALA A 147 0.77 -5.59 -2.26
N ALA A 148 1.12 -4.84 -3.30
CA ALA A 148 2.31 -5.18 -4.06
C ALA A 148 3.49 -5.14 -3.07
N ALA A 149 4.03 -6.31 -2.71
CA ALA A 149 5.23 -6.40 -1.91
C ALA A 149 6.33 -5.67 -2.68
N LYS A 150 6.67 -4.44 -2.26
CA LYS A 150 7.86 -3.78 -2.78
C LYS A 150 9.02 -4.58 -2.24
N ARG A 151 9.71 -5.32 -3.10
CA ARG A 151 10.94 -6.02 -2.68
C ARG A 151 11.89 -4.96 -2.14
N LYS A 152 12.62 -5.31 -1.09
CA LYS A 152 13.65 -4.45 -0.51
C LYS A 152 14.62 -3.95 -1.59
N GLU A 153 14.98 -4.81 -2.54
CA GLU A 153 15.80 -4.45 -3.71
C GLU A 153 15.16 -3.33 -4.56
N ASP A 154 13.85 -3.39 -4.81
CA ASP A 154 13.15 -2.36 -5.59
C ASP A 154 13.11 -1.01 -4.85
N LEU A 155 13.08 -1.02 -3.51
CA LEU A 155 13.17 0.20 -2.69
C LEU A 155 14.58 0.78 -2.73
N CYS A 156 15.61 -0.06 -2.55
CA CYS A 156 17.02 0.34 -2.61
C CYS A 156 17.37 0.94 -3.97
N ALA A 157 16.98 0.28 -5.07
CA ALA A 157 17.21 0.77 -6.43
C ALA A 157 16.55 2.13 -6.68
N LYS A 158 15.30 2.32 -6.22
CA LYS A 158 14.60 3.62 -6.36
C LYS A 158 15.26 4.74 -5.57
N ARG A 159 15.73 4.46 -4.36
CA ARG A 159 16.45 5.46 -3.55
C ARG A 159 17.81 5.79 -4.15
N ALA A 160 18.55 4.79 -4.62
CA ALA A 160 19.79 4.99 -5.36
C ALA A 160 19.58 5.88 -6.58
N GLN A 161 18.54 5.64 -7.37
CA GLN A 161 18.19 6.48 -8.52
C GLN A 161 17.89 7.92 -8.13
N LYS A 162 17.11 8.15 -7.06
CA LYS A 162 16.86 9.52 -6.57
C LYS A 162 18.13 10.25 -6.15
N ILE A 163 19.04 9.54 -5.47
CA ILE A 163 20.33 10.08 -5.06
C ILE A 163 21.19 10.42 -6.29
N GLU A 164 21.20 9.54 -7.29
CA GLU A 164 21.88 9.76 -8.56
C GLU A 164 21.34 11.00 -9.28
N GLU A 165 20.02 11.12 -9.40
CA GLU A 165 19.37 12.29 -10.01
C GLU A 165 19.65 13.57 -9.22
N ALA A 166 19.61 13.53 -7.88
CA ALA A 166 19.92 14.70 -7.05
C ALA A 166 21.35 15.24 -7.30
N ILE A 167 22.30 14.37 -7.65
CA ILE A 167 23.69 14.74 -7.88
C ILE A 167 23.96 15.07 -9.34
N ASN A 168 23.53 14.20 -10.25
CA ASN A 168 24.02 14.12 -11.63
C ASN A 168 22.98 14.51 -12.69
N ARG A 169 21.72 14.79 -12.32
CA ARG A 169 20.66 15.07 -13.30
C ARG A 169 21.01 16.25 -14.20
N ASP A 170 21.07 15.97 -15.49
CA ASP A 170 21.13 16.96 -16.56
C ASP A 170 19.75 17.07 -17.21
N VAL A 171 19.20 18.28 -17.28
CA VAL A 171 17.88 18.55 -17.86
C VAL A 171 17.96 19.30 -19.19
N ARG A 172 19.17 19.44 -19.77
CA ARG A 172 19.37 20.06 -21.07
C ARG A 172 18.84 19.16 -22.18
N ASN A 173 18.04 19.76 -23.04
CA ASN A 173 17.63 19.19 -24.30
C ASN A 173 18.70 19.44 -25.38
N PRO A 174 18.69 18.68 -26.50
CA PRO A 174 19.65 18.87 -27.59
C PRO A 174 19.61 20.26 -28.24
N ASP A 175 18.48 20.96 -28.15
CA ASP A 175 18.28 22.31 -28.67
C ASP A 175 18.78 23.42 -27.72
N GLY A 176 19.34 23.05 -26.57
CA GLY A 176 19.81 23.98 -25.53
C GLY A 176 18.73 24.48 -24.58
N SER A 177 17.46 24.14 -24.80
CA SER A 177 16.40 24.35 -23.80
C SER A 177 16.60 23.40 -22.62
N HIS A 178 15.96 23.68 -21.49
CA HIS A 178 15.98 22.77 -20.35
C HIS A 178 14.60 22.66 -19.71
N ASN A 179 14.27 21.46 -19.23
CA ASN A 179 13.01 21.21 -18.55
C ASN A 179 13.23 20.41 -17.26
N GLY A 180 13.10 21.10 -16.14
CA GLY A 180 13.18 20.52 -14.80
C GLY A 180 14.33 21.08 -13.97
N ILE A 181 14.70 20.33 -12.95
CA ILE A 181 15.63 20.76 -11.90
C ILE A 181 16.98 20.07 -12.15
N TYR A 182 18.03 20.86 -12.33
CA TYR A 182 19.41 20.36 -12.40
C TYR A 182 19.86 19.72 -11.08
N GLY A 183 20.71 18.70 -11.19
CA GLY A 183 21.42 18.10 -10.06
C GLY A 183 22.51 19.01 -9.49
N LEU A 184 23.01 18.64 -8.31
CA LEU A 184 23.98 19.41 -7.53
C LEU A 184 25.27 19.70 -8.31
N LYS A 185 25.78 18.77 -9.13
CA LYS A 185 26.99 19.01 -9.93
C LYS A 185 26.86 20.24 -10.83
N HIS A 186 25.74 20.33 -11.54
CA HIS A 186 25.49 21.43 -12.46
C HIS A 186 25.29 22.74 -11.68
N ARG A 187 24.52 22.71 -10.58
CA ARG A 187 24.29 23.90 -9.76
C ARG A 187 25.56 24.40 -9.08
N PHE A 188 26.41 23.54 -8.56
CA PHE A 188 27.70 23.98 -8.02
C PHE A 188 28.54 24.67 -9.09
N SER A 189 28.59 24.11 -10.29
CA SER A 189 29.31 24.71 -11.42
C SER A 189 28.72 26.06 -11.83
N ASP A 190 27.39 26.16 -11.92
CA ASP A 190 26.71 27.40 -12.32
C ASP A 190 26.79 28.48 -11.23
N GLN A 191 26.83 28.10 -9.95
CA GLN A 191 27.09 29.07 -8.87
C GLN A 191 28.49 29.67 -9.01
N VAL A 192 29.51 28.87 -9.33
CA VAL A 192 30.91 29.33 -9.42
C VAL A 192 31.20 30.10 -10.72
N ALA A 193 30.65 29.64 -11.84
CA ALA A 193 31.01 30.12 -13.17
C ALA A 193 29.80 30.53 -14.04
N GLY A 194 28.64 30.73 -13.44
CA GLY A 194 27.45 31.17 -14.13
C GLY A 194 27.43 32.68 -14.41
N SER A 195 26.39 33.10 -15.12
CA SER A 195 26.20 34.51 -15.53
C SER A 195 25.71 35.44 -14.43
N HIS A 196 25.40 34.92 -13.24
CA HIS A 196 24.78 35.67 -12.15
C HIS A 196 25.75 35.81 -10.98
N PRO A 197 26.49 36.95 -10.86
CA PRO A 197 27.45 37.17 -9.79
C PRO A 197 26.78 37.35 -8.41
N PRO A 198 27.56 37.29 -7.31
CA PRO A 198 27.12 37.74 -5.99
C PRO A 198 26.44 39.13 -6.03
N GLY A 199 25.32 39.28 -5.33
CA GLY A 199 24.52 40.51 -5.35
C GLY A 199 23.66 40.71 -6.61
N SER A 200 23.61 39.74 -7.53
CA SER A 200 22.65 39.76 -8.64
C SER A 200 21.21 39.73 -8.12
N THR A 201 20.29 40.36 -8.84
CA THR A 201 18.88 40.44 -8.43
C THR A 201 17.97 39.68 -9.39
N GLY A 202 16.78 39.33 -8.94
CA GLY A 202 15.78 38.61 -9.73
C GLY A 202 15.76 37.09 -9.49
N PRO A 203 14.96 36.35 -10.27
CA PRO A 203 14.69 34.92 -10.03
C PRO A 203 15.94 34.04 -10.14
N ASN A 204 16.91 34.43 -10.97
CA ASN A 204 18.17 33.71 -11.18
C ASN A 204 19.34 34.30 -10.38
N SER A 205 19.05 35.05 -9.32
CA SER A 205 20.09 35.65 -8.45
C SER A 205 20.98 34.60 -7.79
N TRP A 206 22.17 35.04 -7.41
CA TRP A 206 23.14 34.26 -6.63
C TRP A 206 22.51 33.65 -5.38
N GLU A 207 21.77 34.44 -4.61
CA GLU A 207 21.18 34.05 -3.33
C GLU A 207 20.04 33.03 -3.52
N ASN A 208 19.23 33.19 -4.58
CA ASN A 208 18.22 32.19 -4.93
C ASN A 208 18.87 30.87 -5.31
N HIS A 209 19.98 30.91 -6.05
CA HIS A 209 20.69 29.71 -6.45
C HIS A 209 21.37 29.01 -5.27
N ASP A 210 22.00 29.77 -4.36
CA ASP A 210 22.56 29.24 -3.10
C ASP A 210 21.47 28.57 -2.25
N THR A 211 20.30 29.21 -2.13
CA THR A 211 19.15 28.63 -1.41
C THR A 211 18.71 27.30 -2.03
N ASN A 212 18.63 27.22 -3.35
CA ASN A 212 18.29 25.98 -4.06
C ASN A 212 19.32 24.88 -3.83
N ILE A 213 20.62 25.22 -3.82
CA ILE A 213 21.70 24.28 -3.52
C ILE A 213 21.56 23.72 -2.10
N ARG A 214 21.31 24.58 -1.10
CA ARG A 214 21.14 24.17 0.30
C ARG A 214 19.94 23.24 0.49
N GLN A 215 18.82 23.54 -0.18
CA GLN A 215 17.64 22.68 -0.15
C GLN A 215 17.96 21.31 -0.76
N GLN A 216 18.62 21.26 -1.91
CA GLN A 216 19.00 19.99 -2.54
C GLN A 216 20.00 19.17 -1.70
N LEU A 217 20.97 19.81 -1.05
CA LEU A 217 21.88 19.13 -0.13
C LEU A 217 21.13 18.54 1.08
N THR A 218 20.12 19.25 1.58
CA THR A 218 19.26 18.75 2.67
C THR A 218 18.47 17.53 2.22
N SER A 219 17.81 17.59 1.05
CA SER A 219 17.08 16.46 0.47
C SER A 219 18.00 15.27 0.16
N LEU A 220 19.23 15.51 -0.30
CA LEU A 220 20.22 14.46 -0.54
C LEU A 220 20.60 13.75 0.78
N ASN A 221 20.84 14.51 1.85
CA ASN A 221 21.13 13.92 3.17
C ASN A 221 19.93 13.12 3.71
N GLU A 222 18.70 13.57 3.50
CA GLU A 222 17.51 12.84 3.89
C GLU A 222 17.37 11.51 3.13
N GLU A 223 17.55 11.51 1.81
CA GLU A 223 17.46 10.28 1.01
C GLU A 223 18.60 9.30 1.33
N LEU A 224 19.81 9.79 1.64
CA LEU A 224 20.92 8.95 2.14
C LEU A 224 20.58 8.30 3.49
N ASN A 225 20.04 9.07 4.44
CA ASN A 225 19.61 8.53 5.74
C ASN A 225 18.51 7.49 5.58
N ASN A 226 17.59 7.70 4.64
CA ASN A 226 16.56 6.72 4.35
C ASN A 226 17.13 5.48 3.66
N PHE A 227 18.10 5.62 2.75
CA PHE A 227 18.82 4.50 2.14
C PHE A 227 19.48 3.61 3.21
N ASP A 228 20.08 4.23 4.23
CA ASP A 228 20.70 3.53 5.37
C ASP A 228 19.66 2.83 6.27
N LYS A 229 18.54 3.49 6.56
CA LYS A 229 17.44 2.92 7.37
C LYS A 229 16.82 1.69 6.73
N GLU A 230 16.71 1.67 5.40
CA GLU A 230 16.23 0.50 4.66
C GLU A 230 17.28 -0.62 4.61
N GLY A 231 18.51 -0.39 5.10
CA GLY A 231 19.59 -1.37 5.08
C GLY A 231 20.03 -1.72 3.67
N CYS A 232 20.11 -0.73 2.79
CA CYS A 232 20.64 -0.83 1.43
C CYS A 232 22.17 -0.67 1.46
N THR A 233 22.93 -1.48 0.72
CA THR A 233 24.42 -1.43 0.81
C THR A 233 25.15 -1.38 -0.53
N ASN A 234 24.57 -1.88 -1.63
CA ASN A 234 25.34 -2.14 -2.87
C ASN A 234 25.02 -1.19 -4.04
N ASP A 235 23.99 -0.34 -3.91
CA ASP A 235 23.46 0.44 -5.04
C ASP A 235 23.77 1.94 -4.97
N LEU A 236 24.56 2.39 -3.98
CA LEU A 236 24.76 3.82 -3.78
C LEU A 236 25.68 4.42 -4.86
N PRO A 237 25.29 5.55 -5.50
CA PRO A 237 26.14 6.20 -6.48
C PRO A 237 27.53 6.57 -5.94
N PRO A 238 28.60 6.37 -6.73
CA PRO A 238 29.95 6.73 -6.32
C PRO A 238 30.06 8.19 -5.88
N GLY A 239 30.57 8.39 -4.67
CA GLY A 239 30.77 9.73 -4.11
C GLY A 239 29.50 10.44 -3.62
N ALA A 240 28.35 9.76 -3.53
CA ALA A 240 27.12 10.37 -3.03
C ALA A 240 27.27 10.98 -1.63
N ARG A 241 27.93 10.26 -0.71
CA ARG A 241 28.22 10.79 0.63
C ARG A 241 29.19 11.97 0.63
N MET A 242 30.13 12.00 -0.32
CA MET A 242 31.02 13.16 -0.47
C MET A 242 30.24 14.40 -0.91
N TRP A 243 29.28 14.25 -1.83
CA TRP A 243 28.40 15.34 -2.26
C TRP A 243 27.54 15.87 -1.12
N ALA A 244 26.98 14.98 -0.30
CA ALA A 244 26.14 15.36 0.84
C ALA A 244 26.89 16.17 1.92
N GLY A 245 28.21 15.98 2.02
CA GLY A 245 29.08 16.73 2.94
C GLY A 245 29.65 18.03 2.37
N ARG A 246 29.35 18.40 1.12
CA ARG A 246 29.85 19.67 0.55
C ARG A 246 29.12 20.86 1.15
N SER A 247 29.86 21.93 1.40
CA SER A 247 29.28 23.25 1.62
C SER A 247 28.97 23.92 0.27
N PRO A 248 27.87 24.69 0.15
CA PRO A 248 27.62 25.52 -1.03
C PRO A 248 28.80 26.46 -1.32
N PRO A 249 29.07 26.79 -2.60
CA PRO A 249 30.09 27.79 -2.95
C PRO A 249 29.78 29.14 -2.30
N ARG A 250 30.82 29.82 -1.81
CA ARG A 250 30.71 31.17 -1.23
C ARG A 250 30.92 32.23 -2.30
N GLU A 251 30.54 33.47 -2.01
CA GLU A 251 30.68 34.59 -2.94
C GLU A 251 32.11 34.77 -3.46
N GLN A 252 33.10 34.56 -2.59
CA GLN A 252 34.53 34.56 -2.93
C GLN A 252 34.97 33.47 -3.91
N ASP A 253 34.16 32.43 -4.09
CA ASP A 253 34.47 31.31 -4.98
C ASP A 253 33.95 31.59 -6.41
N TRP A 254 33.24 32.71 -6.64
CA TRP A 254 32.76 33.09 -7.97
C TRP A 254 33.91 33.53 -8.88
N MET A 255 34.00 32.90 -10.04
CA MET A 255 35.03 33.16 -11.06
C MET A 255 34.46 33.83 -12.30
N GLY A 256 33.13 33.83 -12.47
CA GLY A 256 32.47 34.32 -13.68
C GLY A 256 32.62 33.36 -14.87
N ARG A 257 31.81 33.62 -15.91
CA ARG A 257 31.63 32.72 -17.06
C ARG A 257 32.88 32.55 -17.93
N ASP A 258 33.78 33.53 -17.93
CA ASP A 258 34.93 33.58 -18.84
C ASP A 258 36.15 32.76 -18.35
N VAL A 259 36.13 32.23 -17.12
CA VAL A 259 37.29 31.54 -16.52
C VAL A 259 37.35 30.04 -16.88
N LEU A 260 36.22 29.39 -17.19
CA LEU A 260 36.20 27.98 -17.58
C LEU A 260 36.47 27.72 -19.08
N ALA A 261 36.43 28.75 -19.93
CA ALA A 261 36.75 28.63 -21.36
C ALA A 261 38.26 28.51 -21.64
N ALA A 262 39.12 28.63 -20.62
CA ALA A 262 40.58 28.65 -20.74
C ALA A 262 41.28 27.36 -20.23
N ALA A 263 40.55 26.33 -19.80
CA ALA A 263 41.16 25.05 -19.43
C ALA A 263 41.26 24.12 -20.66
N PRO A 264 42.45 23.59 -21.01
CA PRO A 264 42.62 22.70 -22.16
C PRO A 264 41.92 21.34 -21.94
N PRO A 265 41.63 20.59 -23.03
CA PRO A 265 40.84 19.35 -23.00
C PRO A 265 41.46 18.22 -22.17
#